data_AF-A0A1M6V704-F1
#
_entry.id   AF-A0A1M6V704-F1
#
_cell.length_a   1.000
_cell.length_b   1.000
_cell.length_c   1.000
_cell.angle_alpha   90.00
_cell.angle_beta   90.00
_cell.angle_gamma   90.00
#
_symmetry.space_group_name_H-M   'P 1'
#
loop_
_entity.id
_entity.type
_entity.pdbx_description
1 polymer ?
#
loop_
_entity_poly.entity_id
_entity_poly.type
_entity_poly.pdbx_seq_one_letter_code
_entity_poly.pdbx_strand_id
1 'polypeptide(L)'
;MKKLALLALTAISLAFMACAPSKLDIQEAAVTSDVLVEVRQVLNDSISLYVGNVLYLNSKQVVADDIYPLHVSTRDPSEFEKLTPTDVINSDEEFLDYLRRKAPDMMNVGIVIGETAYNEVGFEEAAVVTKLTSIFQKIQGGSLKLFHEKEGHLTDMKKLY
;
A
#
# COMPACT_ATOMS: atom_id res chain seq x y z
N MET A 1 43.12 -1.20 27.60
CA MET A 1 42.77 -1.77 26.27
C MET A 1 41.34 -2.33 26.20
N LYS A 2 40.84 -3.07 27.20
CA LYS A 2 39.46 -3.63 27.17
C LYS A 2 38.31 -2.60 27.12
N LYS A 3 38.51 -1.39 27.69
CA LYS A 3 37.48 -0.33 27.72
C LYS A 3 37.31 0.42 26.38
N LEU A 4 38.35 0.47 25.54
CA LEU A 4 38.31 1.10 24.22
C LEU A 4 37.61 0.20 23.18
N ALA A 5 37.78 -1.11 23.29
CA ALA A 5 37.07 -2.08 22.44
C ALA A 5 35.55 -2.07 22.69
N LEU A 6 35.12 -1.90 23.94
CA LEU A 6 33.71 -1.82 24.29
C LEU A 6 33.05 -0.52 23.76
N LEU A 7 33.76 0.60 23.83
CA LEU A 7 33.32 1.89 23.27
C LEU A 7 33.22 1.86 21.73
N ALA A 8 34.15 1.18 21.06
CA ALA A 8 34.10 0.98 19.62
C ALA A 8 32.93 0.07 19.20
N LEU A 9 32.67 -1.01 19.94
CA LEU A 9 31.52 -1.89 19.69
C LEU A 9 30.18 -1.15 19.88
N THR A 10 30.06 -0.29 20.90
CA THR A 10 28.85 0.51 21.11
C THR A 10 28.65 1.60 20.06
N ALA A 11 29.73 2.19 19.53
CA ALA A 11 29.66 3.18 18.46
C ALA A 11 29.27 2.56 17.11
N ILE A 12 29.75 1.35 16.82
CA ILE A 12 29.37 0.58 15.62
C ILE A 12 27.89 0.16 15.70
N SER A 13 27.40 -0.28 16.87
CA SER A 13 25.98 -0.63 17.03
C SER A 13 25.04 0.57 16.86
N LEU A 14 25.45 1.78 17.27
CA LEU A 14 24.68 3.01 17.07
C LEU A 14 24.69 3.48 15.61
N ALA A 15 25.79 3.26 14.88
CA ALA A 15 25.86 3.54 13.44
C ALA A 15 24.94 2.63 12.60
N PHE A 16 24.68 1.39 13.06
CA PHE A 16 23.71 0.48 12.42
C PHE A 16 22.25 0.73 12.83
N MET A 17 21.97 1.56 13.84
CA MET A 17 20.60 1.91 14.25
C MET A 17 20.04 3.16 13.55
N ALA A 18 20.86 3.89 12.79
CA ALA A 18 20.50 5.21 12.25
C ALA A 18 20.05 5.20 10.77
N CYS A 19 19.58 4.07 10.24
CA CYS A 19 19.05 3.99 8.87
C CYS A 19 17.53 3.80 8.81
N ALA A 20 16.78 4.38 9.75
CA ALA A 20 15.34 4.53 9.57
C ALA A 20 15.09 5.59 8.49
N PRO A 21 14.23 5.33 7.49
CA PRO A 21 13.93 6.31 6.45
C PRO A 21 13.36 7.58 7.07
N SER A 22 13.82 8.73 6.61
CA SER A 22 13.29 10.01 7.09
C SER A 22 11.86 10.22 6.59
N LYS A 23 11.10 11.11 7.25
CA LYS A 23 9.75 11.48 6.79
C LYS A 23 9.73 11.95 5.33
N LEU A 24 10.80 12.60 4.88
CA LEU A 24 10.95 13.03 3.49
C LEU A 24 11.12 11.82 2.56
N ASP A 25 12.01 10.88 2.91
CA ASP A 25 12.23 9.67 2.11
C ASP A 25 10.96 8.83 1.97
N ILE A 26 10.15 8.75 3.03
CA ILE A 26 8.86 8.04 3.05
C ILE A 26 7.89 8.71 2.06
N GLN A 27 7.79 10.04 2.09
CA GLN A 27 6.91 10.79 1.19
C GLN A 27 7.37 10.70 -0.27
N GLU A 28 8.67 10.85 -0.52
CA GLU A 28 9.23 10.71 -1.86
C GLU A 28 9.02 9.30 -2.43
N ALA A 29 9.19 8.26 -1.59
CA ALA A 29 8.94 6.88 -2.00
C ALA A 29 7.46 6.62 -2.34
N ALA A 30 6.52 7.26 -1.63
CA ALA A 30 5.10 7.15 -1.97
C ALA A 30 4.77 7.91 -3.26
N VAL A 31 5.28 9.13 -3.43
CA VAL A 31 5.05 9.96 -4.63
C VAL A 31 5.66 9.33 -5.89
N THR A 32 6.76 8.62 -5.76
CA THR A 32 7.43 7.91 -6.88
C THR A 32 6.86 6.52 -7.15
N SER A 33 5.83 6.09 -6.43
CA SER A 33 5.14 4.84 -6.72
C SER A 33 4.20 5.03 -7.92
N ASP A 34 4.27 4.11 -8.87
CA ASP A 34 3.44 4.13 -10.08
C ASP A 34 1.97 3.90 -9.73
N VAL A 35 1.72 3.05 -8.73
CA VAL A 35 0.40 2.82 -8.13
C VAL A 35 0.55 2.74 -6.62
N LEU A 36 -0.36 3.42 -5.90
CA LEU A 36 -0.55 3.26 -4.46
C LEU A 36 -1.85 2.50 -4.21
N VAL A 37 -1.79 1.40 -3.47
CA VAL A 37 -2.96 0.68 -2.96
C VAL A 37 -3.14 1.05 -1.50
N GLU A 38 -4.11 1.89 -1.21
CA GLU A 38 -4.40 2.35 0.13
C GLU A 38 -5.57 1.57 0.72
N VAL A 39 -5.28 0.71 1.70
CA VAL A 39 -6.28 -0.03 2.43
C VAL A 39 -6.88 0.87 3.50
N ARG A 40 -8.17 1.19 3.39
CA ARG A 40 -8.87 2.07 4.33
C ARG A 40 -10.36 1.78 4.35
N GLN A 41 -11.05 2.20 5.41
CA GLN A 41 -12.50 2.15 5.44
C GLN A 41 -13.06 3.28 4.57
N VAL A 42 -13.80 2.93 3.52
CA VAL A 42 -14.52 3.90 2.67
C VAL A 42 -15.93 4.03 3.22
N LEU A 43 -16.22 5.09 3.96
CA LEU A 43 -17.43 5.21 4.79
C LEU A 43 -18.74 5.30 3.98
N ASN A 44 -18.70 5.88 2.79
CA ASN A 44 -19.88 6.13 1.96
C ASN A 44 -20.02 5.16 0.78
N ASP A 45 -19.14 4.16 0.69
CA ASP A 45 -19.15 3.25 -0.44
C ASP A 45 -18.87 1.81 0.01
N SER A 46 -19.49 0.85 -0.66
CA SER A 46 -19.19 -0.57 -0.50
C SER A 46 -18.09 -1.04 -1.47
N ILE A 47 -17.72 -0.19 -2.43
CA ILE A 47 -16.71 -0.50 -3.45
C ILE A 47 -15.38 0.21 -3.17
N SER A 48 -14.36 -0.16 -3.93
CA SER A 48 -13.04 0.49 -3.94
C SER A 48 -13.00 1.57 -5.03
N LEU A 49 -12.16 2.57 -4.86
CA LEU A 49 -12.09 3.70 -5.77
C LEU A 49 -10.69 3.85 -6.34
N TYR A 50 -10.56 3.98 -7.65
CA TYR A 50 -9.30 4.29 -8.31
C TYR A 50 -9.29 5.77 -8.72
N VAL A 51 -8.39 6.57 -8.16
CA VAL A 51 -8.35 8.03 -8.32
C VAL A 51 -6.91 8.48 -8.58
N GLY A 52 -6.64 9.04 -9.76
CA GLY A 52 -5.27 9.37 -10.15
C GLY A 52 -4.40 8.11 -10.30
N ASN A 53 -3.42 7.93 -9.41
CA ASN A 53 -2.61 6.72 -9.29
C ASN A 53 -2.89 5.92 -7.99
N VAL A 54 -3.94 6.29 -7.25
CA VAL A 54 -4.26 5.70 -5.96
C VAL A 54 -5.50 4.81 -6.07
N LEU A 55 -5.37 3.55 -5.71
CA LEU A 55 -6.48 2.64 -5.46
C LEU A 55 -6.80 2.64 -3.96
N TYR A 56 -7.89 3.32 -3.60
CA TYR A 56 -8.48 3.20 -2.27
C TYR A 56 -9.21 1.87 -2.16
N LEU A 57 -8.50 0.86 -1.67
CA LEU A 57 -9.01 -0.48 -1.45
C LEU A 57 -9.84 -0.51 -0.16
N ASN A 58 -11.14 -0.70 -0.30
CA ASN A 58 -12.05 -0.69 0.83
C ASN A 58 -11.77 -1.87 1.76
N SER A 59 -11.49 -1.59 3.04
CA SER A 59 -11.20 -2.60 4.07
C SER A 59 -12.25 -3.73 4.10
N LYS A 60 -13.52 -3.41 3.87
CA LYS A 60 -14.63 -4.38 3.79
C LYS A 60 -14.43 -5.47 2.73
N GLN A 61 -13.83 -5.12 1.59
CA GLN A 61 -13.60 -6.06 0.49
C GLN A 61 -12.35 -6.92 0.69
N VAL A 62 -11.46 -6.56 1.63
CA VAL A 62 -10.21 -7.29 1.90
C VAL A 62 -10.26 -8.15 3.16
N VAL A 63 -11.22 -7.91 4.06
CA VAL A 63 -11.46 -8.70 5.27
C VAL A 63 -11.98 -10.10 4.95
N ALA A 64 -12.61 -10.31 3.80
CA ALA A 64 -13.06 -11.62 3.39
C ALA A 64 -11.87 -12.57 3.08
N ASP A 65 -12.08 -13.87 3.31
CA ASP A 65 -11.10 -14.92 2.98
C ASP A 65 -10.65 -14.82 1.52
N ASP A 66 -11.54 -14.38 0.64
CA ASP A 66 -11.29 -14.03 -0.75
C ASP A 66 -11.53 -12.53 -0.98
N ILE A 67 -10.59 -11.84 -1.64
CA ILE A 67 -10.74 -10.43 -2.04
C ILE A 67 -11.71 -10.29 -3.24
N TYR A 68 -11.98 -11.40 -3.94
CA TYR A 68 -12.84 -11.42 -5.12
C TYR A 68 -14.28 -11.85 -4.79
N PRO A 69 -15.28 -11.31 -5.52
CA PRO A 69 -15.16 -10.29 -6.56
C PRO A 69 -14.83 -8.91 -5.98
N LEU A 70 -13.80 -8.27 -6.53
CA LEU A 70 -13.37 -6.93 -6.16
C LEU A 70 -14.12 -5.92 -7.04
N HIS A 71 -14.90 -5.06 -6.39
CA HIS A 71 -15.59 -3.97 -7.06
C HIS A 71 -14.76 -2.70 -7.00
N VAL A 72 -14.46 -2.11 -8.17
CA VAL A 72 -13.66 -0.87 -8.28
C VAL A 72 -14.33 0.11 -9.23
N SER A 73 -14.44 1.37 -8.83
CA SER A 73 -14.86 2.46 -9.72
C SER A 73 -13.72 3.45 -9.94
N THR A 74 -13.36 3.72 -11.20
CA THR A 74 -12.39 4.77 -11.52
C THR A 74 -13.07 6.13 -11.44
N ARG A 75 -12.59 7.03 -10.58
CA ARG A 75 -13.11 8.40 -10.44
C ARG A 75 -12.11 9.42 -10.94
N ASP A 76 -12.63 10.44 -11.63
CA ASP A 76 -11.88 11.63 -11.96
C ASP A 76 -11.88 12.57 -10.73
N PRO A 77 -10.71 13.00 -10.22
CA PRO A 77 -10.65 13.95 -9.10
C PRO A 77 -11.40 15.26 -9.38
N SER A 78 -11.46 15.70 -10.64
CA SER A 78 -12.13 16.94 -11.05
C SER A 78 -13.64 16.79 -11.24
N GLU A 79 -14.14 15.56 -11.44
CA GLU A 79 -15.56 15.26 -11.65
C GLU A 79 -16.04 14.14 -10.69
N PHE A 80 -15.67 14.22 -9.41
CA PHE A 80 -15.90 13.13 -8.46
C PHE A 80 -17.38 12.73 -8.28
N GLU A 81 -18.29 13.70 -8.43
CA GLU A 81 -19.75 13.52 -8.31
C GLU A 81 -20.38 12.78 -9.49
N LYS A 82 -19.65 12.61 -10.60
CA LYS A 82 -20.15 11.94 -11.79
C LYS A 82 -20.29 10.45 -11.54
N LEU A 83 -21.48 9.91 -11.86
CA LEU A 83 -21.71 8.48 -11.86
C LEU A 83 -20.76 7.80 -12.85
N THR A 84 -19.85 7.00 -12.31
CA THR A 84 -18.84 6.26 -13.07
C THR A 84 -19.13 4.77 -12.90
N PRO A 85 -19.01 3.96 -13.96
CA PRO A 85 -19.26 2.54 -13.87
C PRO A 85 -18.34 1.87 -12.84
N THR A 86 -18.83 0.79 -12.27
CA THR A 86 -18.08 -0.10 -11.37
C THR A 86 -17.61 -1.30 -12.17
N ASP A 87 -16.31 -1.49 -12.24
CA ASP A 87 -15.69 -2.70 -12.75
C ASP A 87 -15.76 -3.81 -11.71
N VAL A 88 -15.94 -5.05 -12.17
CA VAL A 88 -15.93 -6.26 -11.35
C VAL A 88 -14.70 -7.07 -11.73
N ILE A 89 -13.82 -7.29 -10.77
CA ILE A 89 -12.54 -7.99 -10.94
C ILE A 89 -12.65 -9.31 -10.18
N ASN A 90 -12.35 -10.43 -10.82
CA ASN A 90 -12.67 -11.76 -10.28
C ASN A 90 -11.43 -12.61 -9.96
N SER A 91 -10.23 -12.10 -10.26
CA SER A 91 -8.98 -12.82 -10.01
C SER A 91 -7.80 -11.87 -9.88
N ASP A 92 -6.67 -12.39 -9.38
CA ASP A 92 -5.40 -11.68 -9.32
C ASP A 92 -4.93 -11.22 -10.69
N GLU A 93 -5.09 -12.06 -11.71
CA GLU A 93 -4.70 -11.76 -13.07
C GLU A 93 -5.54 -10.60 -13.62
N GLU A 94 -6.87 -10.64 -13.41
CA GLU A 94 -7.76 -9.53 -13.77
C GLU A 94 -7.44 -8.26 -12.99
N PHE A 95 -7.01 -8.39 -11.73
CA PHE A 95 -6.64 -7.25 -10.90
C PHE A 95 -5.36 -6.57 -11.40
N LEU A 96 -4.33 -7.36 -11.71
CA LEU A 96 -3.09 -6.84 -12.28
C LEU A 96 -3.31 -6.24 -13.66
N ASP A 97 -4.14 -6.86 -14.49
CA ASP A 97 -4.51 -6.34 -15.81
C ASP A 97 -5.34 -5.06 -15.71
N TYR A 98 -6.23 -4.96 -14.71
CA TYR A 98 -6.92 -3.72 -14.39
C TYR A 98 -5.93 -2.60 -14.08
N LEU A 99 -4.97 -2.84 -13.18
CA LEU A 99 -3.97 -1.85 -12.80
C LEU A 99 -3.07 -1.47 -13.98
N ARG A 100 -2.63 -2.43 -14.80
CA ARG A 100 -1.83 -2.15 -16.02
C ARG A 100 -2.58 -1.34 -17.07
N ARG A 101 -3.91 -1.47 -17.18
CA ARG A 101 -4.68 -0.59 -18.06
C ARG A 101 -4.68 0.87 -17.57
N LYS A 102 -4.51 1.11 -16.27
CA LYS A 102 -4.47 2.45 -15.67
C LYS A 102 -3.05 3.00 -15.56
N ALA A 103 -2.08 2.13 -15.33
CA ALA A 103 -0.65 2.42 -15.23
C ALA A 103 0.14 1.36 -16.02
N PRO A 104 0.31 1.53 -17.35
CA PRO A 104 0.92 0.52 -18.22
C PRO A 104 2.34 0.12 -17.83
N ASP A 105 3.12 1.08 -17.34
CA ASP A 105 4.51 0.90 -16.94
C ASP A 105 4.67 0.67 -15.42
N MET A 106 3.62 0.18 -14.75
CA MET A 106 3.63 -0.05 -13.30
C MET A 106 4.71 -1.06 -12.90
N MET A 107 5.74 -0.56 -12.22
CA MET A 107 6.86 -1.35 -11.70
C MET A 107 7.07 -1.10 -10.19
N ASN A 108 6.71 0.07 -9.68
CA ASN A 108 6.85 0.44 -8.28
C ASN A 108 5.47 0.57 -7.65
N VAL A 109 5.13 -0.36 -6.76
CA VAL A 109 3.84 -0.37 -6.08
C VAL A 109 4.03 -0.07 -4.60
N GLY A 110 3.19 0.81 -4.06
CA GLY A 110 3.09 1.03 -2.63
C GLY A 110 1.79 0.44 -2.08
N ILE A 111 1.86 -0.21 -0.92
CA ILE A 111 0.70 -0.55 -0.09
C ILE A 111 0.69 0.44 1.07
N VAL A 112 -0.40 1.17 1.26
CA VAL A 112 -0.57 2.02 2.44
C VAL A 112 -1.66 1.41 3.31
N ILE A 113 -1.35 1.18 4.59
CA ILE A 113 -2.37 0.81 5.58
C ILE A 113 -2.84 2.08 6.27
N GLY A 114 -4.07 2.49 5.96
CA GLY A 114 -4.72 3.64 6.55
C GLY A 114 -5.16 3.38 7.99
N GLU A 115 -5.14 4.39 8.85
CA GLU A 115 -5.58 4.29 10.24
C GLU A 115 -7.04 3.78 10.36
N THR A 116 -7.90 4.15 9.42
CA THR A 116 -9.30 3.72 9.41
C THR A 116 -9.50 2.25 9.01
N ALA A 117 -8.49 1.57 8.44
CA ALA A 117 -8.60 0.16 8.11
C ALA A 117 -8.83 -0.70 9.36
N TYR A 118 -8.20 -0.33 10.49
CA TYR A 118 -8.33 -1.01 11.78
C TYR A 118 -9.72 -0.88 12.41
N ASN A 119 -10.55 0.04 11.91
CA ASN A 119 -11.94 0.16 12.36
C ASN A 119 -12.84 -0.91 11.74
N GLU A 120 -12.37 -1.64 10.73
CA GLU A 120 -13.13 -2.71 10.09
C GLU A 120 -13.04 -4.00 10.92
N VAL A 121 -14.20 -4.58 11.22
CA VAL A 121 -14.29 -5.80 12.03
C VAL A 121 -13.65 -6.96 11.26
N GLY A 122 -12.70 -7.66 11.88
CA GLY A 122 -12.00 -8.79 11.25
C GLY A 122 -10.80 -8.37 10.39
N PHE A 123 -10.41 -7.09 10.40
CA PHE A 123 -9.21 -6.64 9.71
C PHE A 123 -7.93 -7.15 10.39
N GLU A 124 -7.16 -7.94 9.64
CA GLU A 124 -5.82 -8.39 10.03
C GLU A 124 -4.79 -7.86 9.02
N GLU A 125 -4.02 -6.85 9.43
CA GLU A 125 -3.02 -6.20 8.57
C GLU A 125 -2.06 -7.21 7.95
N ALA A 126 -1.50 -8.13 8.76
CA ALA A 126 -0.53 -9.11 8.29
C ALA A 126 -1.10 -10.01 7.19
N ALA A 127 -2.37 -10.42 7.30
CA ALA A 127 -3.05 -11.23 6.30
C ALA A 127 -3.25 -10.44 5.00
N VAL A 128 -3.72 -9.19 5.10
CA VAL A 128 -3.94 -8.30 3.96
C VAL A 128 -2.64 -7.97 3.24
N VAL A 129 -1.60 -7.59 3.98
CA VAL A 129 -0.26 -7.31 3.42
C VAL A 129 0.29 -8.56 2.73
N THR A 130 0.15 -9.74 3.33
CA THR A 130 0.60 -11.00 2.73
C THR A 130 -0.14 -11.29 1.42
N LYS A 131 -1.47 -11.15 1.42
CA LYS A 131 -2.32 -11.34 0.24
C LYS A 131 -1.91 -10.38 -0.89
N LEU A 132 -1.88 -9.08 -0.63
CA LEU A 132 -1.47 -8.08 -1.61
C LEU A 132 -0.03 -8.31 -2.10
N THR A 133 0.89 -8.69 -1.21
CA THR A 133 2.26 -9.03 -1.59
C THR A 133 2.29 -10.20 -2.57
N SER A 134 1.53 -11.27 -2.32
CA SER A 134 1.48 -12.42 -3.24
C SER A 134 0.92 -12.06 -4.63
N ILE A 135 -0.01 -11.11 -4.70
CA ILE A 135 -0.55 -10.59 -5.96
C ILE A 135 0.55 -9.83 -6.71
N PHE A 136 1.19 -8.85 -6.04
CA PHE A 136 2.16 -7.97 -6.69
C PHE A 136 3.50 -8.65 -7.01
N GLN A 137 3.86 -9.73 -6.32
CA GLN A 137 5.01 -10.57 -6.69
C GLN A 137 4.88 -11.22 -8.07
N LYS A 138 3.67 -11.31 -8.64
CA LYS A 138 3.46 -11.75 -10.02
C LYS A 138 3.97 -10.72 -11.05
N ILE A 139 4.25 -9.48 -10.64
CA ILE A 139 4.90 -8.45 -11.48
C ILE A 139 6.41 -8.72 -11.51
N GLN A 140 6.92 -9.15 -12.67
CA GLN A 140 8.35 -9.40 -12.81
C GLN A 140 9.15 -8.09 -12.84
N GLY A 141 10.20 -8.01 -12.00
CA GLY A 141 11.14 -6.89 -11.98
C GLY A 141 10.69 -5.64 -11.23
N GLY A 142 9.51 -5.66 -10.60
CA GLY A 142 8.99 -4.53 -9.82
C GLY A 142 9.53 -4.43 -8.39
N SER A 143 9.16 -3.36 -7.70
CA SER A 143 9.37 -3.17 -6.26
C SER A 143 8.05 -2.99 -5.52
N LEU A 144 7.99 -3.49 -4.29
CA LEU A 144 6.83 -3.33 -3.42
C LEU A 144 7.26 -2.74 -2.08
N LYS A 145 6.59 -1.65 -1.67
CA LYS A 145 6.82 -0.98 -0.37
C LYS A 145 5.52 -0.96 0.43
N LEU A 146 5.64 -1.20 1.73
CA LEU A 146 4.57 -1.00 2.70
C LEU A 146 4.77 0.35 3.38
N PHE A 147 3.69 1.08 3.57
CA PHE A 147 3.62 2.34 4.29
C PHE A 147 2.51 2.26 5.33
N HIS A 148 2.69 2.99 6.43
CA HIS A 148 1.69 3.14 7.48
C HIS A 148 1.25 4.60 7.60
N GLU A 149 -0.05 4.84 7.61
CA GLU A 149 -0.62 6.17 7.85
C GLU A 149 -1.07 6.32 9.30
N LYS A 150 -0.80 7.48 9.89
CA LYS A 150 -1.37 7.92 11.17
C LYS A 150 -1.62 9.42 11.12
N GLU A 151 -2.80 9.87 11.56
CA GLU A 151 -3.18 11.29 11.56
C GLU A 151 -3.04 11.96 10.17
N GLY A 152 -3.31 11.22 9.09
CA GLY A 152 -3.19 11.71 7.71
C GLY A 152 -1.75 11.87 7.21
N HIS A 153 -0.78 11.26 7.89
CA HIS A 153 0.63 11.30 7.52
C HIS A 153 1.22 9.90 7.42
N LEU A 154 2.05 9.67 6.39
CA LEU A 154 2.87 8.46 6.33
C LEU A 154 3.94 8.52 7.43
N THR A 155 4.02 7.45 8.22
CA THR A 155 4.83 7.37 9.44
C THR A 155 5.95 6.33 9.38
N ASP A 156 5.74 5.27 8.60
CA ASP A 156 6.71 4.20 8.41
C ASP A 156 6.76 3.78 6.94
N MET A 157 7.89 3.21 6.54
CA MET A 157 8.10 2.58 5.24
C MET A 157 8.95 1.32 5.39
N LYS A 158 8.46 0.22 4.83
CA LYS A 158 9.16 -1.06 4.77
C LYS A 158 9.18 -1.59 3.34
N LYS A 159 10.37 -1.89 2.82
CA LYS A 159 10.50 -2.63 1.55
C LYS A 159 10.04 -4.08 1.75
N LEU A 160 9.13 -4.55 0.90
CA LEU A 160 8.61 -5.92 0.91
C LEU A 160 9.29 -6.81 -0.14
N TYR A 161 9.57 -6.25 -1.33
CA TYR A 161 10.26 -6.92 -2.44
C TYR A 161 11.01 -5.91 -3.33
#